data_AF-A0A285N8K1-F1
#
_entry.id   AF-A0A285N8K1-F1
#
_cell.length_a   1.000
_cell.length_b   1.000
_cell.length_c   1.000
_cell.angle_alpha   90.00
_cell.angle_beta   90.00
_cell.angle_gamma   90.00
#
_symmetry.space_group_name_H-M   'P 1'
#
loop_
_entity.id
_entity.type
_entity.pdbx_description
1 polymer ?
#
loop_
_entity_poly.entity_id
_entity_poly.type
_entity_poly.pdbx_seq_one_letter_code
_entity_poly.pdbx_strand_id
1 'polypeptide(L)'
;MTLNLNQQPTVDDLARLFAARRDTHDSHILWVCADGNVHIEAMTPHTCEEQFEQHRPHMRARLRVYRRGAGYVGKRAAADREFIGNVLSTLTRTWQQHRHQAGVKVLDQYC
;
A
#
# COMPACT_ATOMS: atom_id res chain seq x y z
N MET A 1 4.58 -9.03 -10.76
CA MET A 1 5.70 -8.51 -9.95
C MET A 1 5.13 -8.17 -8.59
N THR A 2 5.63 -8.81 -7.55
CA THR A 2 5.08 -8.74 -6.19
C THR A 2 6.21 -8.28 -5.30
N LEU A 3 6.00 -7.21 -4.53
CA LEU A 3 6.98 -6.67 -3.59
C LEU A 3 6.76 -7.36 -2.25
N ASN A 4 7.80 -7.89 -1.59
CA ASN A 4 7.66 -8.57 -0.30
C ASN A 4 8.57 -7.94 0.77
N LEU A 5 8.00 -7.51 1.90
CA LEU A 5 8.71 -6.86 3.00
C LEU A 5 9.70 -7.78 3.73
N ASN A 6 9.57 -9.10 3.60
CA ASN A 6 10.51 -10.07 4.16
C ASN A 6 11.80 -10.20 3.33
N GLN A 7 11.82 -9.68 2.10
CA GLN A 7 12.96 -9.78 1.17
C GLN A 7 13.74 -8.48 1.02
N GLN A 8 13.63 -7.54 1.97
CA GLN A 8 14.28 -6.23 1.93
C GLN A 8 14.02 -5.48 0.60
N PRO A 9 12.75 -5.13 0.33
CA PRO A 9 12.39 -4.49 -0.92
C PRO A 9 12.98 -3.08 -1.01
N THR A 10 13.21 -2.61 -2.23
CA THR A 10 13.79 -1.29 -2.47
C THR A 10 12.75 -0.24 -2.83
N VAL A 11 13.16 1.04 -2.77
CA VAL A 11 12.35 2.17 -3.24
C VAL A 11 11.97 2.01 -4.71
N ASP A 12 12.85 1.44 -5.54
CA ASP A 12 12.56 1.21 -6.96
C ASP A 12 11.45 0.17 -7.16
N ASP A 13 11.47 -0.92 -6.40
CA ASP A 13 10.41 -1.94 -6.45
C ASP A 13 9.05 -1.34 -6.10
N LEU A 14 8.99 -0.49 -5.06
CA LEU A 14 7.76 0.16 -4.65
C LEU A 14 7.34 1.21 -5.68
N ALA A 15 8.27 2.01 -6.20
CA ALA A 15 8.01 2.97 -7.26
C ALA A 15 7.42 2.29 -8.50
N ARG A 16 7.92 1.11 -8.88
CA ARG A 16 7.37 0.33 -10.01
C ARG A 16 5.93 -0.12 -9.75
N LEU A 17 5.58 -0.51 -8.52
CA LEU A 17 4.19 -0.81 -8.15
C LEU A 17 3.29 0.42 -8.29
N PHE A 18 3.75 1.59 -7.82
CA PHE A 18 3.02 2.85 -7.96
C PHE A 18 2.87 3.25 -9.43
N ALA A 19 3.92 3.13 -10.23
CA ALA A 19 3.95 3.49 -11.65
C ALA A 19 3.02 2.61 -12.51
N ALA A 20 2.79 1.36 -12.10
CA ALA A 20 1.89 0.44 -12.78
C ALA A 20 0.40 0.82 -12.63
N ARG A 21 0.07 1.73 -11.69
CA ARG A 21 -1.31 2.16 -11.43
C ARG A 21 -1.63 3.49 -12.09
N ARG A 22 -2.91 3.71 -12.41
CA ARG A 22 -3.41 4.94 -13.02
C ARG A 22 -4.29 5.70 -12.03
N ASP A 23 -3.78 6.81 -11.51
CA ASP A 23 -4.44 7.67 -10.52
C ASP A 23 -5.79 8.25 -10.97
N THR A 24 -6.06 8.30 -12.28
CA THR A 24 -7.20 9.03 -12.84
C THR A 24 -8.51 8.24 -12.90
N HIS A 25 -8.47 6.92 -12.75
CA HIS A 25 -9.66 6.07 -12.96
C HIS A 25 -10.29 5.66 -11.63
N ASP A 26 -9.48 5.22 -10.68
CA ASP A 26 -9.95 4.59 -9.45
C ASP A 26 -9.21 5.11 -8.21
N SER A 27 -9.86 5.01 -7.05
CA SER A 27 -9.16 5.15 -5.77
C SER A 27 -8.32 3.89 -5.54
N HIS A 28 -7.14 4.04 -4.96
CA HIS A 28 -6.23 2.92 -4.72
C HIS A 28 -6.01 2.71 -3.22
N ILE A 29 -5.76 1.46 -2.85
CA ILE A 29 -5.39 1.11 -1.49
C ILE A 29 -4.12 0.27 -1.51
N LEU A 30 -3.14 0.70 -0.72
CA LEU A 30 -1.88 0.01 -0.52
C LEU A 30 -1.99 -0.81 0.76
N TRP A 31 -1.73 -2.11 0.67
CA TRP A 31 -1.88 -3.03 1.79
C TRP A 31 -0.84 -4.15 1.75
N VAL A 32 -0.60 -4.77 2.90
CA VAL A 32 0.30 -5.91 3.06
C VAL A 32 -0.47 -7.13 3.54
N CYS A 33 -0.16 -8.27 2.95
CA CYS A 33 -0.72 -9.56 3.36
C CYS A 33 0.10 -10.21 4.50
N ALA A 34 -0.44 -11.29 5.06
CA ALA A 34 0.20 -12.07 6.13
C ALA A 34 1.54 -12.71 5.74
N ASP A 35 1.83 -12.82 4.44
CA ASP A 35 3.11 -13.31 3.92
C ASP A 35 4.13 -12.17 3.69
N GLY A 36 3.75 -10.92 3.98
CA GLY A 36 4.57 -9.74 3.77
C GLY A 36 4.53 -9.19 2.34
N ASN A 37 3.72 -9.76 1.44
CA ASN A 37 3.53 -9.21 0.10
C ASN A 37 2.73 -7.91 0.15
N VAL A 38 3.23 -6.90 -0.56
CA VAL A 38 2.67 -5.57 -0.70
C VAL A 38 1.89 -5.49 -2.01
N HIS A 39 0.65 -5.02 -1.89
CA HIS A 39 -0.29 -4.90 -2.99
C HIS A 39 -0.82 -3.47 -3.06
N ILE A 40 -0.91 -2.95 -4.28
CA ILE A 40 -1.67 -1.73 -4.58
C ILE A 40 -2.83 -2.16 -5.44
N GLU A 41 -4.05 -1.99 -4.95
CA GLU A 41 -5.26 -2.37 -5.68
C GLU A 41 -6.18 -1.18 -5.88
N ALA A 42 -6.87 -1.17 -7.01
CA ALA A 42 -7.97 -0.26 -7.25
C ALA A 42 -9.17 -0.70 -6.40
N MET A 43 -9.79 0.25 -5.71
CA MET A 43 -11.05 0.04 -5.03
C MET A 43 -12.17 0.16 -6.04
N THR A 44 -13.06 -0.83 -6.06
CA THR A 44 -14.29 -0.78 -6.83
C THR A 44 -15.13 0.43 -6.40
N PRO A 45 -15.82 1.09 -7.36
CA PRO A 45 -16.71 2.19 -7.04
C PRO A 45 -17.74 1.72 -6.00
N HIS A 46 -18.01 2.56 -4.99
CA HIS A 46 -18.92 2.29 -3.87
C HIS A 46 -18.45 1.24 -2.84
N THR A 47 -17.23 0.73 -2.94
CA THR A 47 -16.65 -0.14 -1.90
C THR A 47 -16.02 0.71 -0.80
N CYS A 48 -16.42 0.48 0.45
CA CYS A 48 -15.79 1.09 1.63
C CYS A 48 -14.59 0.26 2.10
N GLU A 49 -13.72 0.88 2.90
CA GLU A 49 -12.52 0.23 3.44
C GLU A 49 -12.85 -1.03 4.25
N GLU A 50 -13.87 -0.99 5.11
CA GLU A 50 -14.30 -2.15 5.89
C GLU A 50 -14.72 -3.33 5.00
N GLN A 51 -15.45 -3.06 3.92
CA GLN A 51 -15.79 -4.09 2.94
C GLN A 51 -14.54 -4.61 2.24
N PHE A 52 -13.58 -3.74 1.91
CA PHE A 52 -12.32 -4.13 1.29
C PHE A 52 -11.50 -5.08 2.20
N GLU A 53 -11.51 -4.82 3.50
CA GLU A 53 -10.87 -5.62 4.55
C GLU A 53 -11.57 -6.98 4.73
N GLN A 54 -12.91 -7.02 4.76
CA GLN A 54 -13.69 -8.26 4.88
C GLN A 54 -13.42 -9.25 3.74
N HIS A 55 -13.25 -8.76 2.51
CA HIS A 55 -12.91 -9.60 1.36
C HIS A 55 -11.46 -10.11 1.37
N ARG A 56 -10.60 -9.65 2.30
CA ARG A 56 -9.16 -9.96 2.37
C ARG A 56 -8.77 -10.39 3.77
N PRO A 57 -9.15 -11.60 4.22
CA PRO A 57 -8.83 -12.10 5.56
C PRO A 57 -7.32 -12.23 5.83
N HIS A 58 -6.49 -12.25 4.78
CA HIS A 58 -5.03 -12.28 4.88
C HIS A 58 -4.40 -10.89 5.02
N MET A 59 -5.17 -9.81 5.03
CA MET A 59 -4.65 -8.46 5.21
C MET A 59 -4.15 -8.26 6.64
N ARG A 60 -2.96 -7.64 6.79
CA ARG A 60 -2.36 -7.34 8.11
C ARG A 60 -2.19 -5.86 8.36
N ALA A 61 -1.86 -5.11 7.32
CA ALA A 61 -1.78 -3.66 7.40
C ALA A 61 -2.22 -3.05 6.08
N ARG A 62 -2.73 -1.84 6.14
CA ARG A 62 -3.08 -1.03 4.97
C ARG A 62 -2.79 0.43 5.25
N LEU A 63 -2.46 1.18 4.21
CA LEU A 63 -2.47 2.63 4.27
C LEU A 63 -3.87 3.17 4.02
N ARG A 64 -4.05 4.45 4.33
CA ARG A 64 -5.21 5.23 3.92
C ARG A 64 -5.45 5.12 2.42
N VAL A 65 -6.72 5.23 2.03
CA VAL A 65 -7.11 5.22 0.62
C VAL A 65 -6.51 6.42 -0.12
N TYR A 66 -5.84 6.12 -1.23
CA TYR A 66 -5.39 7.08 -2.21
C TYR A 66 -6.57 7.42 -3.12
N ARG A 67 -7.25 8.52 -2.81
CA ARG A 67 -8.38 8.99 -3.62
C ARG A 67 -7.93 9.29 -5.04
N ARG A 68 -8.77 8.93 -6.02
CA ARG A 68 -8.54 9.24 -7.44
C ARG A 68 -8.20 10.72 -7.64
N GLY A 69 -7.25 10.99 -8.54
CA GLY A 69 -6.84 12.34 -8.92
C GLY A 69 -6.05 13.11 -7.85
N ALA A 70 -5.71 12.49 -6.72
CA ALA A 70 -4.92 13.14 -5.67
C ALA A 70 -3.41 13.09 -5.94
N GLY A 71 -2.97 12.35 -6.96
CA GLY A 71 -1.56 12.27 -7.35
C GLY A 71 -0.71 11.38 -6.43
N TYR A 72 -1.33 10.51 -5.64
CA TYR A 72 -0.62 9.58 -4.76
C TYR A 72 -0.15 8.31 -5.47
N VAL A 73 -0.71 7.97 -6.64
CA VAL A 73 -0.27 6.83 -7.45
C VAL A 73 0.08 7.23 -8.88
N GLY A 74 0.66 6.31 -9.65
CA GLY A 74 1.09 6.54 -11.02
C GLY A 74 2.51 7.09 -11.16
N LYS A 75 2.91 7.38 -12.40
CA LYS A 75 4.29 7.70 -12.76
C LYS A 75 4.87 8.90 -12.01
N ARG A 76 4.05 9.89 -11.67
CA ARG A 76 4.49 11.09 -10.93
C ARG A 76 4.85 10.74 -9.49
N ALA A 77 3.96 10.04 -8.77
CA ALA A 77 4.23 9.58 -7.41
C ALA A 77 5.41 8.60 -7.37
N ALA A 78 5.51 7.71 -8.37
CA ALA A 78 6.63 6.78 -8.49
C ALA A 78 7.99 7.46 -8.72
N ALA A 79 8.00 8.62 -9.37
CA ALA A 79 9.22 9.40 -9.57
C ALA A 79 9.67 10.13 -8.28
N ASP A 80 8.78 10.30 -7.31
CA ASP A 80 9.04 10.95 -6.04
C ASP A 80 9.69 9.97 -5.06
N ARG A 81 11.03 9.91 -5.10
CA ARG A 81 11.81 8.98 -4.27
C ARG A 81 11.67 9.25 -2.78
N GLU A 82 11.46 10.50 -2.38
CA GLU A 82 11.28 10.84 -0.96
C GLU A 82 9.94 10.31 -0.46
N PHE A 83 8.87 10.57 -1.21
CA PHE A 83 7.54 10.03 -0.92
C PHE A 83 7.56 8.49 -0.87
N ILE A 84 8.10 7.83 -1.90
CA ILE A 84 8.17 6.36 -1.95
C ILE A 84 9.06 5.81 -0.83
N GLY A 85 10.17 6.48 -0.50
CA GLY A 85 11.03 6.13 0.62
C GLY A 85 10.32 6.20 1.97
N ASN A 86 9.53 7.25 2.21
CA ASN A 86 8.73 7.41 3.42
C ASN A 86 7.64 6.33 3.52
N VAL A 87 6.96 6.02 2.41
CA VAL A 87 5.96 4.95 2.35
C VAL A 87 6.60 3.60 2.66
N LEU A 88 7.74 3.28 2.03
CA LEU A 88 8.45 2.03 2.24
C LEU A 88 8.94 1.88 3.67
N SER A 89 9.50 2.94 4.25
CA SER A 89 9.98 2.96 5.63
C SER A 89 8.85 2.76 6.62
N THR A 90 7.72 3.46 6.40
CA THR A 90 6.50 3.32 7.20
C THR A 90 5.97 1.87 7.12
N LEU A 91 5.82 1.32 5.91
CA LEU A 91 5.38 -0.07 5.70
C LEU A 91 6.29 -1.08 6.40
N THR A 92 7.61 -0.94 6.22
CA THR A 92 8.59 -1.85 6.80
C THR A 92 8.55 -1.81 8.33
N ARG A 93 8.49 -0.60 8.91
CA ARG A 93 8.39 -0.41 10.36
C ARG A 93 7.11 -1.03 10.92
N THR A 94 5.97 -0.74 10.30
CA THR A 94 4.68 -1.33 10.72
C THR A 94 4.69 -2.84 10.60
N TRP A 95 5.22 -3.39 9.50
CA TRP A 95 5.32 -4.83 9.31
C TRP A 95 6.15 -5.50 10.41
N GLN A 96 7.33 -4.96 10.71
CA GLN A 96 8.18 -5.50 11.79
C GLN A 96 7.48 -5.46 13.17
N GLN A 97 6.70 -4.41 13.44
CA GLN A 97 5.99 -4.24 14.71
C GLN A 97 4.71 -5.08 14.82
N HIS A 98 3.99 -5.29 13.70
CA HIS A 98 2.63 -5.81 13.71
C HIS A 98 2.44 -7.13 12.96
N ARG A 99 3.49 -7.74 12.38
CA ARG A 99 3.39 -9.04 11.67
C ARG A 99 2.76 -10.17 12.48
N HIS A 100 2.88 -10.12 13.81
CA HIS A 100 2.36 -11.14 14.73
C HIS A 100 1.02 -10.79 15.38
N GLN A 101 0.48 -9.59 15.12
CA GLN A 101 -0.80 -9.18 15.71
C GLN A 101 -2.00 -9.63 14.87
N ALA A 102 -3.08 -9.98 15.55
CA ALA A 102 -4.39 -10.24 14.94
C ALA A 102 -5.12 -8.90 14.74
N GLY A 103 -5.53 -8.62 13.50
CA GLY A 103 -6.22 -7.39 13.11
C GLY A 103 -5.53 -6.64 11.97
N VAL A 104 -6.28 -5.81 11.25
CA VAL A 104 -5.75 -4.95 10.18
C VAL A 104 -5.29 -3.63 10.80
N LYS A 105 -4.00 -3.32 10.66
CA LYS A 105 -3.44 -2.02 11.08
C LYS A 105 -3.61 -0.99 9.97
N VAL A 106 -4.38 0.06 10.25
CA VAL A 106 -4.53 1.21 9.35
C VAL A 106 -3.44 2.25 9.61
N LEU A 107 -2.73 2.64 8.56
CA LEU A 107 -1.67 3.64 8.56
C LEU A 107 -2.16 4.91 7.86
N ASP A 108 -2.47 5.94 8.64
CA ASP A 108 -2.95 7.24 8.11
C ASP A 108 -1.80 8.25 7.87
N GLN A 109 -0.68 8.08 8.56
CA GLN A 109 0.45 9.00 8.51
C GLN A 109 1.73 8.31 8.05
N TYR A 110 2.50 9.03 7.23
CA TYR A 110 3.88 8.68 6.92
C TYR A 110 4.76 9.22 8.06
N CYS A 111 5.60 8.36 8.63
CA CYS A 111 6.54 8.72 9.70
C CYS A 111 7.98 8.68 9.20
#